data_AF-A0AAV7UN90-F1
#
_entry.id   AF-A0AAV7UN90-F1
#
_cell.length_a   1.000
_cell.length_b   1.000
_cell.length_c   1.000
_cell.angle_alpha   90.00
_cell.angle_beta   90.00
_cell.angle_gamma   90.00
#
_symmetry.space_group_name_H-M   'P 1'
#
loop_
_entity.id
_entity.type
_entity.pdbx_description
1 polymer ?
#
loop_
_entity_poly.entity_id
_entity_poly.type
_entity_poly.pdbx_seq_one_letter_code
_entity_poly.pdbx_strand_id
1 'polypeptide(L)'
;MDLKISDLSTASASIRTDIACFRGKVMDLDQCLMTVEEHVVMLLEHNAELQSLPAKITDLEDRSQTYNVLFFGIPERKEGSDIKAFLKSFLHRAH
;
A
#
# COMPACT_ATOMS: atom_id res chain seq x y z
N MET A 1 -1.52 -44.94 52.89
CA MET A 1 -0.54 -44.12 52.13
C MET A 1 -0.81 -44.21 50.64
N ASP A 2 -1.19 -45.39 50.15
CA ASP A 2 -1.36 -45.68 48.72
C ASP A 2 -2.45 -44.88 48.00
N LEU A 3 -3.57 -44.57 48.67
CA LEU A 3 -4.62 -43.73 48.08
C LEU A 3 -4.11 -42.32 47.72
N LYS A 4 -3.36 -41.67 48.61
CA LYS A 4 -2.77 -40.34 48.34
C LYS A 4 -1.73 -40.39 47.23
N ILE A 5 -0.98 -41.50 47.11
CA ILE A 5 -0.01 -41.71 46.03
C ILE A 5 -0.74 -41.88 44.69
N SER A 6 -1.86 -42.61 44.68
CA SER A 6 -2.72 -42.77 43.50
C SER A 6 -3.33 -41.45 43.04
N ASP A 7 -3.83 -40.64 43.98
CA ASP A 7 -4.41 -39.32 43.69
C ASP A 7 -3.36 -38.37 43.11
N LEU A 8 -2.17 -38.34 43.70
CA LEU A 8 -1.04 -37.55 43.19
C LEU A 8 -0.59 -38.01 41.79
N SER A 9 -0.58 -39.32 41.54
CA SER A 9 -0.26 -39.88 40.21
C SER A 9 -1.27 -39.42 39.16
N THR A 10 -2.55 -39.42 39.51
CA THR A 10 -3.64 -38.98 38.63
C THR A 10 -3.54 -37.48 38.34
N ALA A 11 -3.33 -36.66 39.38
CA ALA A 11 -3.11 -35.22 39.22
C ALA A 11 -1.89 -34.91 38.34
N SER A 12 -0.78 -35.63 38.54
CA SER A 12 0.42 -35.49 37.72
C SER A 12 0.18 -35.85 36.25
N ALA A 13 -0.61 -36.89 35.98
CA ALA A 13 -0.99 -37.27 34.63
C ALA A 13 -1.90 -36.21 33.96
N SER A 14 -2.83 -35.63 34.71
CA SER A 14 -3.68 -34.52 34.23
C SER A 14 -2.83 -33.31 33.85
N ILE A 15 -1.97 -32.85 34.76
CA ILE A 15 -1.07 -31.71 34.53
C ILE A 15 -0.18 -31.95 33.30
N ARG A 16 0.32 -33.17 33.11
CA ARG A 16 1.12 -33.53 31.94
C ARG A 16 0.34 -33.40 30.64
N THR A 17 -0.92 -33.82 30.64
CA THR A 17 -1.83 -33.69 29.49
C THR A 17 -2.10 -32.22 29.19
N ASP A 18 -2.38 -31.43 30.22
CA ASP A 18 -2.63 -29.99 30.08
C ASP A 18 -1.39 -29.26 29.53
N ILE A 19 -0.20 -29.57 30.03
CA ILE A 19 1.07 -29.04 29.52
C ILE A 19 1.27 -29.41 28.05
N ALA A 20 0.99 -30.65 27.65
CA ALA A 20 1.09 -31.06 26.26
C ALA A 20 0.10 -30.30 25.36
N CYS A 21 -1.12 -30.07 25.84
CA CYS A 21 -2.12 -29.27 25.14
C CYS A 21 -1.69 -27.80 24.98
N PHE A 22 -1.21 -27.18 26.07
CA PHE A 22 -0.71 -25.80 26.01
C PHE A 22 0.50 -25.66 25.09
N ARG A 23 1.41 -26.65 25.08
CA ARG A 23 2.54 -26.66 24.14
C ARG A 23 2.05 -26.66 22.69
N GLY A 24 1.03 -27.45 22.37
CA GLY A 24 0.42 -27.45 21.03
C GLY A 24 -0.13 -26.07 20.65
N LYS A 25 -0.94 -25.47 21.54
CA LYS A 25 -1.51 -24.13 21.31
C LYS A 25 -0.44 -23.04 21.13
N VAL A 26 0.65 -23.12 21.88
CA VAL A 26 1.78 -22.18 21.73
C VAL A 26 2.43 -22.33 20.35
N MET A 27 2.62 -23.56 19.87
CA MET A 27 3.16 -23.79 18.52
C MET A 27 2.21 -23.26 17.42
N ASP A 28 0.90 -23.46 17.57
CA ASP A 28 -0.09 -22.95 16.61
C ASP A 28 -0.10 -21.41 16.58
N LEU A 29 0.02 -20.77 17.75
CA LEU A 29 0.10 -19.31 17.86
C LEU A 29 1.39 -18.77 17.26
N ASP A 30 2.52 -19.44 17.49
CA ASP A 30 3.83 -19.07 16.93
C ASP A 30 3.77 -19.10 15.39
N GLN A 31 3.21 -20.17 14.83
CA GLN A 31 3.03 -20.28 13.38
C GLN A 31 2.11 -19.19 12.81
N CYS A 32 1.02 -18.87 13.51
CA CYS A 32 0.11 -17.79 13.11
C CYS A 32 0.80 -16.42 13.14
N LEU A 33 1.62 -16.18 14.18
CA LEU A 33 2.37 -14.95 14.34
C LEU A 33 3.40 -14.77 13.22
N MET A 34 4.13 -15.82 12.83
CA MET A 34 5.05 -15.78 11.70
C MET A 34 4.34 -15.35 10.40
N THR A 35 3.17 -15.93 10.10
CA THR A 35 2.40 -15.56 8.90
C THR A 35 1.90 -14.11 8.96
N VAL A 36 1.49 -13.64 10.14
CA VAL A 36 1.08 -12.23 10.31
C VAL A 36 2.26 -11.29 10.12
N GLU A 37 3.44 -11.62 10.64
CA GLU A 37 4.66 -10.83 10.45
C GLU A 37 5.05 -10.73 8.97
N GLU A 38 4.99 -11.84 8.22
CA GLU A 38 5.20 -11.84 6.77
C GLU A 38 4.22 -10.92 6.04
N HIS A 39 2.93 -10.98 6.39
CA HIS A 39 1.92 -10.11 5.82
C HIS A 39 2.17 -8.63 6.14
N VAL A 40 2.61 -8.30 7.35
CA VAL A 40 2.95 -6.93 7.74
C VAL A 40 4.11 -6.40 6.91
N VAL A 41 5.15 -7.21 6.68
CA VAL A 41 6.29 -6.82 5.83
C VAL A 41 5.82 -6.51 4.40
N MET A 42 5.03 -7.39 3.79
CA MET A 42 4.49 -7.14 2.45
C MET A 42 3.62 -5.87 2.37
N LEU A 43 2.81 -5.61 3.40
CA LEU A 43 1.98 -4.40 3.45
C LEU A 43 2.84 -3.13 3.57
N LEU A 44 3.93 -3.17 4.34
CA LEU A 44 4.86 -2.05 4.44
C LEU A 44 5.56 -1.76 3.12
N GLU A 45 5.98 -2.79 2.39
CA GLU A 45 6.58 -2.65 1.06
C GLU A 45 5.60 -2.03 0.05
N HIS A 46 4.38 -2.58 -0.05
CA HIS A 46 3.35 -2.01 -0.93
C HIS A 46 2.98 -0.57 -0.56
N ASN A 47 2.94 -0.25 0.74
CA ASN A 47 2.65 1.11 1.18
C ASN A 47 3.78 2.08 0.79
N ALA A 48 5.04 1.67 0.88
CA ALA A 48 6.18 2.47 0.42
C ALA A 48 6.11 2.71 -1.11
N GLU A 49 5.73 1.69 -1.88
CA GLU A 49 5.51 1.84 -3.33
C GLU A 49 4.39 2.83 -3.64
N LEU A 50 3.25 2.70 -2.96
CA LEU A 50 2.11 3.62 -3.11
C LEU A 50 2.48 5.05 -2.76
N GLN A 51 3.25 5.27 -1.69
CA GLN A 51 3.76 6.58 -1.30
C GLN A 51 4.71 7.19 -2.34
N SER A 52 5.38 6.36 -3.16
CA SER A 52 6.23 6.84 -4.25
C SER A 52 5.46 7.28 -5.50
N LEU A 53 4.21 6.84 -5.68
CA LEU A 53 3.43 7.11 -6.89
C LEU A 53 3.10 8.59 -7.10
N PRO A 54 2.67 9.38 -6.08
CA PRO A 54 2.39 10.80 -6.27
C PRO A 54 3.56 11.58 -6.86
N ALA A 55 4.78 11.36 -6.35
CA ALA A 55 5.98 12.02 -6.87
C ALA A 55 6.25 11.65 -8.33
N LYS A 56 6.05 10.38 -8.71
CA LYS A 56 6.17 9.93 -10.11
C LYS A 56 5.10 10.55 -11.01
N ILE A 57 3.86 10.67 -10.51
CA ILE A 57 2.77 11.30 -11.25
C ILE A 57 3.10 12.77 -11.49
N THR A 58 3.55 13.51 -10.47
CA THR A 58 3.95 14.91 -10.61
C THR A 58 5.09 15.09 -11.61
N ASP A 59 6.14 14.24 -11.55
CA ASP A 59 7.23 14.29 -12.55
C ASP A 59 6.71 14.08 -13.98
N LEU A 60 5.80 13.12 -14.18
CA LEU A 60 5.22 12.85 -15.49
C LEU A 60 4.33 14.00 -15.97
N GLU A 61 3.55 14.62 -15.09
CA GLU A 61 2.73 15.80 -15.39
C GLU A 61 3.60 16.99 -15.79
N ASP A 62 4.64 17.29 -15.02
CA ASP A 62 5.58 18.38 -15.29
C ASP A 62 6.27 18.18 -16.65
N ARG A 63 6.74 16.96 -16.92
CA ARG A 63 7.38 16.61 -18.20
C ARG A 63 6.41 16.68 -19.38
N SER A 64 5.15 16.27 -19.18
CA SER A 64 4.12 16.36 -20.21
C SER A 64 3.75 17.82 -20.52
N GLN A 65 3.85 18.71 -19.55
CA GLN A 65 3.49 20.13 -19.68
C GLN A 65 4.67 21.04 -20.05
N THR A 66 5.90 20.53 -19.95
CA THR A 66 7.14 21.32 -20.17
C THR A 66 7.15 22.12 -21.48
N TYR A 67 6.58 21.56 -22.56
CA TYR A 67 6.54 22.22 -23.87
C TYR A 67 5.16 22.78 -24.23
N ASN A 68 4.21 22.73 -23.30
CA ASN A 68 2.88 23.30 -23.51
C ASN A 68 2.94 24.81 -23.34
N VAL A 69 2.23 25.51 -24.24
CA VAL A 69 2.05 26.97 -24.15
C VAL A 69 0.61 27.25 -23.77
N LEU A 70 0.42 27.98 -22.68
CA LEU A 70 -0.90 28.32 -22.17
C LEU A 70 -1.30 29.70 -22.69
N PHE A 71 -2.40 29.75 -23.46
CA PHE A 71 -2.92 31.00 -24.00
C PHE A 71 -4.09 31.50 -23.14
N PHE A 72 -4.01 32.75 -22.68
CA PHE A 72 -5.07 33.40 -21.91
C PHE A 72 -5.71 34.54 -22.71
N GLY A 73 -7.00 34.80 -22.46
CA GLY A 73 -7.70 35.94 -23.05
C GLY A 73 -8.07 35.79 -24.53
N ILE A 74 -8.02 34.57 -25.08
CA ILE A 74 -8.58 34.28 -26.41
C ILE A 74 -10.11 34.17 -26.26
N PRO A 75 -10.91 35.01 -26.93
CA PRO A 75 -12.36 34.90 -26.89
C PRO A 75 -12.81 33.58 -27.53
N GLU A 76 -13.73 32.89 -26.87
CA GLU A 76 -14.25 31.60 -27.36
C GLU A 76 -14.76 31.69 -28.80
N ARG A 77 -14.47 30.65 -29.60
CA ARG A 77 -14.90 30.50 -31.00
C ARG A 77 -14.24 31.47 -31.99
N LYS A 78 -13.25 32.28 -31.58
CA LYS A 78 -12.44 33.07 -32.52
C LYS A 78 -11.40 32.24 -33.26
N GLU A 79 -11.13 31.02 -32.81
CA GLU A 79 -10.16 30.11 -33.43
C GLU A 79 -10.66 29.63 -34.81
N GLY A 80 -11.97 29.62 -35.04
CA GLY A 80 -12.58 29.04 -36.24
C GLY A 80 -12.35 27.54 -36.32
N SER A 81 -12.25 27.00 -37.54
CA SER A 81 -11.99 25.57 -37.78
C SER A 81 -10.50 25.21 -37.89
N ASP A 82 -9.60 26.19 -38.01
CA ASP A 82 -8.15 25.98 -38.16
C ASP A 82 -7.34 26.77 -37.12
N ILE A 83 -7.04 26.10 -36.02
CA ILE A 83 -6.22 26.61 -34.90
C ILE A 83 -4.81 27.01 -35.35
N LYS A 84 -4.20 26.35 -36.34
CA LYS A 84 -2.83 26.67 -36.77
C LYS A 84 -2.79 28.00 -37.53
N ALA A 85 -3.76 28.23 -38.41
CA ALA A 85 -3.90 29.51 -39.11
C ALA A 85 -4.20 30.64 -38.13
N PHE A 86 -5.10 30.39 -37.16
CA PHE A 86 -5.39 31.33 -36.08
C PHE A 86 -4.12 31.72 -35.31
N LEU A 87 -3.37 30.75 -34.77
CA LEU A 87 -2.15 30.99 -33.99
C LEU A 87 -1.10 31.78 -34.78
N LYS A 88 -0.88 31.46 -36.06
CA LYS A 88 0.04 32.23 -36.92
C LYS A 88 -0.38 33.68 -37.03
N SER A 89 -1.66 33.95 -37.26
CA SER A 89 -2.18 35.32 -37.40
C SER A 89 -2.20 36.09 -36.07
N PHE A 90 -2.38 35.39 -34.96
CA PHE A 90 -2.40 35.96 -33.61
C PHE A 90 -1.00 36.39 -33.18
N LEU A 91 0.01 35.53 -33.38
CA LEU A 91 1.40 35.81 -33.05
C LEU A 91 1.99 36.96 -33.91
N HIS A 92 1.63 37.05 -35.19
CA HIS A 92 2.08 38.15 -36.06
C HIS A 92 1.44 39.51 -35.74
N ARG A 93 0.30 39.53 -35.03
CA ARG A 93 -0.39 40.77 -34.63
C ARG A 93 0.08 41.34 -33.28
N ALA A 94 0.84 40.57 -32.52
CA ALA A 94 1.33 40.93 -31.19
C ALA A 94 2.66 41.70 -31.21
N HIS A 95 3.26 41.88 -32.39
CA HIS A 95 4.38 42.78 -32.68
C HIS A 95 3.90 43.98 -33.50
#